data_AF-A0A6G2FX96-F1
#
_entry.id   AF-A0A6G2FX96-F1
#
_cell.length_a   1.000
_cell.length_b   1.000
_cell.length_c   1.000
_cell.angle_alpha   90.00
_cell.angle_beta   90.00
_cell.angle_gamma   90.00
#
_symmetry.space_group_name_H-M   'P 1'
#
loop_
_entity.id
_entity.type
_entity.pdbx_description
1 polymer ?
#
loop_
_entity_poly.entity_id
_entity_poly.type
_entity_poly.pdbx_seq_one_letter_code
_entity_poly.pdbx_strand_id
1 'polypeptide(L)'
;MVSDRLGPSSAANEFVEENAEVANSFAGDRVTKPRSEEVQALAPRGATVLRDGSDVRGVHRDDEAGLHAVSAVCPHMGCLVEWNDGDRTRDCPCHGSRFDCDGSVIDGPAIDDLPTASDGD
;
A
#
# COMPACT_ATOMS: atom_id res chain seq x y z
N MET A 1 27.61 61.82 -0.32
CA MET A 1 27.72 60.44 0.19
C MET A 1 26.31 59.86 0.09
N VAL A 2 25.95 59.28 -1.06
CA VAL A 2 25.91 57.82 -1.35
C VAL A 2 24.86 57.12 -0.45
N SER A 3 23.66 56.80 -0.95
CA SER A 3 23.25 55.47 -1.49
C SER A 3 23.33 54.37 -0.41
N ASP A 4 22.40 53.47 -0.08
CA ASP A 4 21.10 52.94 -0.54
C ASP A 4 20.50 52.19 0.72
N ARG A 5 19.25 51.74 0.87
CA ARG A 5 18.53 50.61 0.24
C ARG A 5 17.14 50.53 0.93
N LEU A 6 15.98 50.57 0.23
CA LEU A 6 15.15 49.41 -0.18
C LEU A 6 14.97 48.38 0.97
N GLY A 7 13.82 48.08 1.56
CA GLY A 7 12.48 47.76 1.03
C GLY A 7 12.12 46.33 1.50
N PRO A 8 10.99 46.06 2.18
CA PRO A 8 10.66 44.75 2.72
C PRO A 8 9.99 43.90 1.63
N SER A 9 10.78 43.11 0.89
CA SER A 9 10.20 42.22 -0.14
C SER A 9 10.87 40.83 -0.24
N SER A 10 11.89 40.53 0.55
CA SER A 10 12.58 39.23 0.43
C SER A 10 12.05 38.14 1.37
N ALA A 11 11.36 38.49 2.47
CA ALA A 11 10.90 37.50 3.45
C ALA A 11 9.57 36.80 3.06
N ALA A 12 8.81 37.38 2.12
CA ALA A 12 7.53 36.81 1.68
C ALA A 12 7.66 35.89 0.46
N ASN A 13 8.77 35.98 -0.29
CA ASN A 13 8.99 35.15 -1.48
C ASN A 13 9.57 33.77 -1.12
N GLU A 14 10.44 33.68 -0.11
CA GLU A 14 11.04 32.40 0.33
C GLU A 14 10.01 31.40 0.92
N PHE A 15 8.92 31.87 1.52
CA PHE A 15 7.90 30.98 2.10
C PHE A 15 6.94 30.35 1.08
N VAL A 16 6.80 30.97 -0.10
CA VAL A 16 5.94 30.47 -1.19
C VAL A 16 6.70 29.44 -2.05
N GLU A 17 8.02 29.59 -2.17
CA GLU A 17 8.85 28.73 -3.01
C GLU A 17 9.18 27.38 -2.34
N GLU A 18 9.38 27.32 -1.01
CA GLU A 18 9.69 26.06 -0.31
C GLU A 18 8.52 25.06 -0.23
N ASN A 19 7.26 25.49 -0.42
CA ASN A 19 6.11 24.59 -0.43
C ASN A 19 5.75 24.05 -1.83
N ALA A 20 6.30 24.65 -2.89
CA ALA A 20 6.04 24.21 -4.27
C ALA A 20 6.67 22.85 -4.58
N GLU A 21 7.81 22.56 -3.95
CA GLU A 21 8.54 21.30 -4.13
C GLU A 21 7.82 20.13 -3.45
N VAL A 22 7.20 20.37 -2.29
CA VAL A 22 6.33 19.39 -1.61
C VAL A 22 5.08 19.12 -2.45
N ALA A 23 4.45 20.16 -3.01
CA ALA A 23 3.26 20.01 -3.85
C ALA A 23 3.53 19.19 -5.12
N ASN A 24 4.71 19.30 -5.71
CA ASN A 24 5.06 18.57 -6.94
C ASN A 24 5.35 17.09 -6.67
N SER A 25 5.85 16.75 -5.47
CA SER A 25 6.05 15.35 -5.05
C SER A 25 4.74 14.62 -4.73
N PHE A 26 3.63 15.33 -4.49
CA PHE A 26 2.31 14.73 -4.25
C PHE A 26 1.46 14.58 -5.52
N ALA A 27 1.77 15.30 -6.60
CA ALA A 27 1.04 15.24 -7.86
C ALA A 27 1.52 14.12 -8.79
N GLY A 28 2.81 13.75 -8.73
CA GLY A 28 3.41 12.73 -9.59
C GLY A 28 3.10 11.27 -9.20
N ASP A 29 2.78 11.02 -7.94
CA ASP A 29 2.55 9.66 -7.40
C ASP A 29 1.12 9.15 -7.67
N ARG A 30 0.26 10.00 -8.24
CA ARG A 30 -1.20 9.80 -8.19
C ARG A 30 -1.81 9.09 -9.40
N VAL A 31 -1.01 8.65 -10.37
CA VAL A 31 -1.49 7.83 -11.51
C VAL A 31 -0.40 6.88 -12.02
N THR A 32 -0.10 5.84 -11.26
CA THR A 32 0.30 4.57 -11.87
C THR A 32 -0.44 3.46 -11.14
N LYS A 33 -1.43 2.87 -11.81
CA LYS A 33 -1.92 1.57 -11.37
C LYS A 33 -0.70 0.64 -11.31
N PRO A 34 -0.46 -0.08 -10.21
CA PRO A 34 0.48 -1.21 -10.22
C PRO A 34 -0.19 -2.30 -11.06
N ARG A 35 -0.11 -2.15 -12.38
CA ARG A 35 -1.03 -2.79 -13.32
C ARG A 35 -0.30 -3.93 -13.98
N SER A 36 -0.54 -5.13 -13.47
CA SER A 36 -0.11 -6.41 -14.07
C SER A 36 1.40 -6.68 -14.08
N GLU A 37 2.25 -5.70 -14.36
CA GLU A 37 3.70 -5.88 -14.50
C GLU A 37 4.37 -6.24 -13.17
N GLU A 38 4.03 -5.56 -12.06
CA GLU A 38 4.55 -5.89 -10.73
C GLU A 38 4.12 -7.28 -10.27
N VAL A 39 2.89 -7.67 -10.56
CA VAL A 39 2.38 -9.02 -10.27
C VAL A 39 3.08 -10.05 -11.15
N GLN A 40 3.31 -9.73 -12.42
CA GLN A 40 4.04 -10.60 -13.35
C GLN A 40 5.50 -10.78 -12.95
N ALA A 41 6.12 -9.75 -12.39
CA ALA A 41 7.51 -9.74 -11.93
C ALA A 41 7.72 -10.41 -10.55
N LEU A 42 6.66 -10.83 -9.85
CA LEU A 42 6.80 -11.56 -8.59
C LEU A 42 7.69 -12.80 -8.77
N ALA A 43 8.70 -12.96 -7.92
CA ALA A 43 9.42 -14.22 -7.84
C ALA A 43 8.44 -15.37 -7.49
N PRO A 44 8.76 -16.63 -7.83
CA PRO A 44 8.04 -17.77 -7.29
C PRO A 44 7.94 -17.64 -5.76
N ARG A 45 6.75 -17.85 -5.19
CA ARG A 45 6.46 -17.70 -3.76
C ARG A 45 6.49 -16.26 -3.24
N GLY A 46 6.70 -15.28 -4.12
CA GLY A 46 6.71 -13.87 -3.76
C GLY A 46 5.30 -13.36 -3.44
N ALA A 47 5.24 -12.31 -2.63
CA ALA A 47 4.01 -11.57 -2.38
C ALA A 47 4.24 -10.06 -2.51
N THR A 48 3.17 -9.35 -2.84
CA THR A 48 3.15 -7.89 -2.87
C THR A 48 1.80 -7.37 -2.37
N VAL A 49 1.71 -6.07 -2.12
CA VAL A 49 0.47 -5.36 -1.80
C VAL A 49 0.19 -4.35 -2.91
N LEU A 50 -0.97 -4.46 -3.54
CA LEU A 50 -1.45 -3.53 -4.54
C LEU A 50 -2.42 -2.53 -3.91
N ARG A 51 -2.34 -1.27 -4.35
CA ARG A 51 -3.24 -0.19 -3.91
C ARG A 51 -3.83 0.49 -5.14
N ASP A 52 -5.16 0.46 -5.27
CA ASP A 52 -5.91 1.20 -6.30
C ASP A 52 -7.02 2.01 -5.62
N GLY A 53 -6.77 3.30 -5.38
CA GLY A 53 -7.67 4.13 -4.60
C GLY A 53 -7.84 3.61 -3.16
N SER A 54 -9.05 3.20 -2.81
CA SER A 54 -9.37 2.61 -1.50
C SER A 54 -9.26 1.08 -1.46
N ASP A 55 -9.10 0.42 -2.61
CA ASP A 55 -8.93 -1.03 -2.68
C ASP A 55 -7.48 -1.39 -2.39
N VAL A 56 -7.25 -2.22 -1.38
CA VAL A 56 -5.92 -2.67 -0.95
C VAL A 56 -5.92 -4.19 -0.96
N ARG A 57 -5.08 -4.76 -1.83
CA ARG A 57 -5.04 -6.22 -2.07
C ARG A 57 -3.68 -6.79 -1.80
N GLY A 58 -3.64 -7.90 -1.09
CA GLY A 58 -2.48 -8.75 -1.02
C GLY A 58 -2.47 -9.71 -2.21
N VAL A 59 -1.40 -9.73 -2.98
CA VAL A 59 -1.18 -10.73 -4.04
C VAL A 59 -0.04 -11.66 -3.64
N HIS A 60 -0.22 -12.96 -3.83
CA HIS A 60 0.81 -13.99 -3.65
C HIS A 60 0.89 -14.86 -4.90
N ARG A 61 2.11 -15.26 -5.29
CA ARG A 61 2.36 -16.23 -6.35
C ARG A 61 2.76 -17.56 -5.75
N ASP A 62 1.98 -18.61 -5.97
CA ASP A 62 2.30 -19.96 -5.46
C ASP A 62 3.42 -20.64 -6.28
N ASP A 63 3.83 -21.84 -5.82
CA ASP A 63 4.89 -22.64 -6.44
C ASP A 63 4.53 -23.13 -7.87
N GLU A 64 3.24 -23.23 -8.22
CA GLU A 64 2.71 -23.60 -9.54
C GLU A 64 2.46 -22.37 -10.45
N ALA A 65 2.92 -21.19 -10.01
CA ALA A 65 2.74 -19.89 -10.66
C ALA A 65 1.29 -19.40 -10.73
N GLY A 66 0.37 -19.98 -9.95
CA GLY A 66 -0.93 -19.37 -9.72
C GLY A 66 -0.81 -18.08 -8.91
N LEU A 67 -1.86 -17.26 -8.96
CA LEU A 67 -1.93 -15.97 -8.28
C LEU A 67 -3.13 -15.95 -7.35
N HIS A 68 -2.86 -15.70 -6.07
CA HIS A 68 -3.87 -15.51 -5.05
C HIS A 68 -3.97 -14.01 -4.76
N ALA A 69 -5.14 -13.43 -5.00
CA ALA A 69 -5.42 -12.02 -4.75
C ALA A 69 -6.56 -11.89 -3.75
N VAL A 70 -6.22 -11.39 -2.56
CA VAL A 70 -7.12 -11.24 -1.42
C VAL A 70 -7.09 -9.81 -0.91
N SER A 71 -8.11 -9.41 -0.16
CA SER A 71 -8.05 -8.17 0.61
C SER A 71 -6.80 -8.16 1.49
N ALA A 72 -6.08 -7.04 1.52
CA ALA A 72 -5.03 -6.81 2.50
C ALA A 72 -5.57 -6.11 3.77
N VAL A 73 -6.88 -6.03 3.92
CA VAL A 73 -7.58 -5.44 5.06
C VAL A 73 -8.18 -6.55 5.91
N CYS A 74 -7.71 -6.67 7.15
CA CYS A 74 -8.19 -7.65 8.13
C CYS A 74 -9.67 -7.38 8.48
N PRO A 75 -10.56 -8.38 8.39
CA PRO A 75 -11.99 -8.20 8.63
C PRO A 75 -12.34 -7.94 10.11
N HIS A 76 -11.39 -8.12 11.03
CA HIS A 76 -11.61 -7.86 12.45
C HIS A 76 -11.88 -6.37 12.74
N MET A 77 -10.91 -5.49 12.41
CA MET A 77 -11.00 -4.04 12.67
C MET A 77 -10.39 -3.18 11.56
N GLY A 78 -10.10 -3.78 10.39
CA GLY A 78 -9.61 -3.04 9.23
C GLY A 78 -8.09 -2.76 9.22
N CYS A 79 -7.31 -3.41 10.07
CA CYS A 79 -5.84 -3.31 10.00
C CYS A 79 -5.30 -3.91 8.70
N LEU A 80 -4.18 -3.37 8.20
CA LEU A 80 -3.49 -3.99 7.08
C LEU A 80 -2.76 -5.24 7.53
N VAL A 81 -2.91 -6.34 6.79
CA VAL A 81 -2.17 -7.58 7.02
C VAL A 81 -0.81 -7.54 6.30
N GLU A 82 0.19 -8.16 6.91
CA GLU A 82 1.56 -8.24 6.40
C GLU A 82 1.84 -9.64 5.88
N TRP A 83 2.71 -9.76 4.88
CA TRP A 83 3.10 -11.08 4.38
C TRP A 83 4.22 -11.67 5.23
N ASN A 84 4.03 -12.90 5.70
CA ASN A 84 5.02 -13.71 6.38
C ASN A 84 5.54 -14.78 5.43
N ASP A 85 6.75 -14.58 4.92
CA ASP A 85 7.39 -15.47 3.95
C ASP A 85 7.73 -16.86 4.52
N GLY A 86 8.02 -16.93 5.83
CA GLY A 86 8.41 -18.17 6.50
C GLY A 86 7.26 -19.18 6.55
N ASP A 87 6.08 -18.70 6.94
CA ASP A 87 4.87 -19.52 7.08
C ASP A 87 3.94 -19.43 5.86
N ARG A 88 4.23 -18.53 4.91
CA ARG A 88 3.37 -18.20 3.75
C ARG A 88 1.97 -17.76 4.16
N THR A 89 1.90 -16.89 5.16
CA THR A 89 0.66 -16.41 5.75
C THR A 89 0.54 -14.90 5.65
N ARG A 90 -0.68 -14.40 5.76
CA ARG A 90 -0.99 -12.99 5.97
C ARG A 90 -1.23 -12.79 7.46
N ASP A 91 -0.32 -12.10 8.13
CA ASP A 91 -0.39 -11.88 9.57
C ASP A 91 -0.86 -10.46 9.87
N CYS A 92 -1.88 -10.32 10.72
CA CYS A 92 -2.39 -9.04 11.18
C CYS A 92 -1.61 -8.58 12.42
N PRO A 93 -0.81 -7.51 12.33
CA PRO A 93 0.05 -7.07 13.45
C PRO A 93 -0.73 -6.48 14.63
N CYS A 94 -2.01 -6.15 14.45
CA CYS A 94 -2.82 -5.51 15.48
C CYS A 94 -3.16 -6.46 16.64
N HIS A 95 -3.66 -7.66 16.32
CA HIS A 95 -4.14 -8.62 17.32
C HIS A 95 -3.78 -10.08 16.97
N GLY A 96 -2.95 -10.30 15.95
CA GLY A 96 -2.45 -11.62 15.61
C GLY A 96 -3.40 -12.50 14.81
N SER A 97 -4.43 -11.94 14.15
CA SER A 97 -5.20 -12.72 13.17
C SER A 97 -4.28 -13.21 12.05
N ARG A 98 -4.35 -14.48 11.70
CA ARG A 98 -3.54 -15.09 10.65
C ARG A 98 -4.44 -15.66 9.57
N PHE A 99 -4.04 -15.49 8.31
CA PHE A 99 -4.77 -15.98 7.15
C PHE A 99 -3.82 -16.73 6.21
N ASP A 100 -4.34 -17.72 5.50
CA ASP A 100 -3.63 -18.43 4.44
C ASP A 100 -3.41 -17.52 3.23
N CYS A 101 -2.58 -17.96 2.29
CA CYS A 101 -2.31 -17.28 1.04
C CYS A 101 -3.56 -17.05 0.18
N ASP A 102 -4.56 -17.93 0.27
CA ASP A 102 -5.87 -17.81 -0.39
C ASP A 102 -6.87 -16.92 0.37
N GLY A 103 -6.53 -16.49 1.59
CA GLY A 103 -7.34 -15.59 2.41
C GLY A 103 -8.14 -16.27 3.51
N SER A 104 -8.21 -17.60 3.52
CA SER A 104 -8.86 -18.38 4.59
C SER A 104 -8.30 -18.04 5.97
N VAL A 105 -9.15 -17.86 6.96
CA VAL A 105 -8.72 -17.63 8.35
C VAL A 105 -8.08 -18.88 8.96
N ILE A 106 -6.92 -18.69 9.59
CA ILE A 106 -6.17 -19.76 10.26
C ILE A 106 -6.32 -19.64 11.78
N ASP A 107 -6.08 -18.44 12.31
CA ASP A 107 -6.05 -18.20 13.77
C ASP A 107 -6.35 -16.74 14.13
N GLY A 108 -6.67 -16.51 15.40
CA GLY A 108 -6.85 -15.19 15.99
C GLY A 108 -8.30 -14.70 16.04
N PRO A 109 -8.53 -13.40 16.33
CA PRO A 109 -9.86 -12.87 16.63
C PRO A 109 -10.74 -12.60 15.39
N ALA A 110 -10.21 -12.72 14.18
CA ALA A 110 -11.02 -12.60 12.98
C ALA A 110 -11.81 -13.91 12.80
N ILE A 111 -13.09 -13.82 12.44
CA ILE A 111 -13.95 -15.00 12.21
C ILE A 111 -14.36 -15.16 10.75
N ASP A 112 -14.02 -14.17 9.93
CA ASP A 112 -14.29 -14.14 8.49
C ASP A 112 -12.97 -14.22 7.73
N ASP A 113 -13.01 -14.79 6.53
CA ASP A 113 -11.89 -14.86 5.59
C ASP A 113 -11.58 -13.47 4.99
N LEU A 114 -10.38 -13.30 4.42
CA LEU A 114 -10.07 -12.12 3.62
C LEU A 114 -10.87 -12.18 2.30
N PRO A 115 -11.67 -11.15 1.97
CA PRO A 115 -12.43 -11.13 0.72
C PRO A 115 -11.54 -11.32 -0.51
N THR A 116 -11.91 -12.24 -1.40
CA THR A 116 -11.16 -12.46 -2.65
C THR A 116 -11.62 -11.49 -3.74
N ALA A 117 -10.91 -11.46 -4.88
CA ALA A 117 -11.33 -10.63 -6.03
C ALA A 117 -12.66 -11.08 -6.66
N SER A 118 -13.11 -12.31 -6.42
CA SER A 118 -14.38 -12.85 -6.90
C SER A 118 -15.60 -12.43 -6.06
N ASP A 119 -15.39 -11.87 -4.87
CA ASP A 119 -16.45 -11.61 -3.89
C ASP A 119 -17.01 -10.17 -3.95
N GLY A 120 -16.82 -9.46 -5.07
CA GLY A 120 -17.28 -8.07 -5.22
C GLY A 120 -17.85 -7.77 -6.61
N ASP A 121 -19.19 -7.87 -6.72
CA ASP A 121 -20.02 -7.18 -7.72
C ASP A 121 -20.51 -5.84 -7.14
#